data_AF-A0A6P0STG4-F1
#
_entry.id   AF-A0A6P0STG4-F1
#
_cell.length_a   1.000
_cell.length_b   1.000
_cell.length_c   1.000
_cell.angle_alpha   90.00
_cell.angle_beta   90.00
_cell.angle_gamma   90.00
#
_symmetry.space_group_name_H-M   'P 1'
#
loop_
_entity.id
_entity.type
_entity.pdbx_description
1 polymer ?
#
loop_
_entity_poly.entity_id
_entity_poly.type
_entity_poly.pdbx_seq_one_letter_code
_entity_poly.pdbx_strand_id
1 'polypeptide(L)'
;GADKLCYRFEEGFQTTPLPLKRIYILAHGSEHSIKPVNPQMAFAALVRHTRETQILNAPEIVKAHVQQCAALFKEVKFFYLVRRPGLEELPKIVTLVENHLE
;
A
#
# COMPACT_ATOMS: atom_id res chain seq x y z
N GLY A 1 -23.17 -25.40 -9.15
CA GLY A 1 -21.83 -24.83 -8.89
C GLY A 1 -21.63 -24.84 -7.39
N ALA A 2 -20.47 -25.28 -6.90
CA ALA A 2 -20.22 -25.31 -5.47
C ALA A 2 -20.21 -23.88 -4.91
N ASP A 3 -21.11 -23.59 -3.97
CA ASP A 3 -21.10 -22.34 -3.20
C ASP A 3 -19.75 -22.18 -2.52
N LYS A 4 -19.07 -21.07 -2.81
CA LYS A 4 -17.77 -20.75 -2.21
C LYS A 4 -18.02 -20.44 -0.72
N LEU A 5 -17.63 -21.36 0.16
CA LEU A 5 -17.69 -21.14 1.61
C LEU A 5 -16.78 -19.94 1.96
N CYS A 6 -17.39 -18.85 2.40
CA CYS A 6 -16.69 -17.65 2.85
C CYS A 6 -16.92 -17.50 4.36
N TYR A 7 -15.86 -17.62 5.15
CA TYR A 7 -15.89 -17.25 6.55
C TYR A 7 -15.57 -15.75 6.67
N ARG A 8 -16.60 -14.94 6.90
CA ARG A 8 -16.43 -13.50 7.14
C ARG A 8 -16.10 -13.31 8.62
N PHE A 9 -14.90 -12.84 8.88
CA PHE A 9 -14.54 -12.38 10.22
C PHE A 9 -15.35 -11.12 10.53
N GLU A 10 -16.18 -11.15 11.59
CA GLU A 10 -16.99 -10.00 12.03
C GLU A 10 -16.33 -9.23 13.20
N GLU A 11 -15.35 -9.85 13.85
CA GLU A 11 -14.67 -9.32 15.03
C GLU A 11 -13.14 -9.25 14.80
N GLY A 12 -12.45 -8.46 15.62
CA GLY A 12 -10.98 -8.33 15.58
C GLY A 12 -10.44 -7.28 14.62
N PHE A 13 -11.30 -6.57 13.88
CA PHE A 13 -10.90 -5.43 13.06
C PHE A 13 -11.05 -4.10 13.80
N GLN A 14 -10.08 -3.21 13.60
CA GLN A 14 -10.19 -1.81 14.01
C GLN A 14 -11.31 -1.13 13.21
N THR A 15 -12.35 -0.66 13.89
CA THR A 15 -13.43 0.14 13.29
C THR A 15 -13.11 1.63 13.28
N THR A 16 -12.20 2.06 14.15
CA THR A 16 -11.69 3.44 14.19
C THR A 16 -10.58 3.62 13.16
N PRO A 17 -10.68 4.59 12.25
CA PRO A 17 -9.60 4.91 11.34
C PRO A 17 -8.32 5.29 12.10
N LEU A 18 -7.21 4.63 11.76
CA LEU A 18 -5.90 4.97 12.30
C LEU A 18 -5.21 6.00 11.41
N PRO A 19 -4.45 6.96 11.99
CA PRO A 19 -3.72 7.94 11.20
C PRO A 19 -2.64 7.26 10.37
N LEU A 20 -2.67 7.43 9.05
CA LEU A 20 -1.62 6.94 8.17
C LEU A 20 -0.35 7.76 8.37
N LYS A 21 0.70 7.12 8.89
CA LYS A 21 2.02 7.75 9.00
C LYS A 21 2.77 7.73 7.67
N ARG A 22 2.79 6.57 6.99
CA ARG A 22 3.62 6.32 5.80
C ARG A 22 3.02 5.24 4.92
N ILE A 23 3.33 5.29 3.63
CA ILE A 23 2.97 4.25 2.66
C ILE A 23 4.26 3.67 2.06
N TYR A 24 4.37 2.33 2.10
CA TYR A 24 5.49 1.59 1.55
C TYR A 24 5.08 0.87 0.27
N ILE A 25 5.75 1.20 -0.83
CA ILE A 25 5.60 0.50 -2.10
C ILE A 25 6.55 -0.70 -2.09
N LEU A 26 5.99 -1.91 -2.18
CA LEU A 26 6.79 -3.13 -2.13
C LEU A 26 7.61 -3.29 -3.42
N ALA A 27 8.91 -3.53 -3.25
CA ALA A 27 9.83 -3.85 -4.34
C ALA A 27 10.64 -5.11 -3.98
N HIS A 28 11.05 -5.87 -4.99
CA HIS A 28 11.95 -7.01 -4.78
C HIS A 28 13.40 -6.54 -4.85
N GLY A 29 14.26 -7.13 -4.01
CA GLY A 29 15.71 -6.92 -4.08
C GLY A 29 16.46 -8.02 -3.36
N SER A 30 17.79 -7.96 -3.41
CA SER A 30 18.68 -8.89 -2.70
C SER A 30 18.75 -8.61 -1.19
N GLU A 31 18.43 -7.37 -0.78
CA GLU A 31 18.57 -6.89 0.60
C GLU A 31 17.36 -6.03 1.00
N HIS A 32 17.05 -6.04 2.29
CA HIS A 32 16.00 -5.19 2.85
C HIS A 32 16.48 -3.75 2.94
N SER A 33 15.71 -2.83 2.37
CA SER A 33 16.01 -1.41 2.50
C SER A 33 14.76 -0.55 2.31
N ILE A 34 14.75 0.59 3.00
CA ILE A 34 13.77 1.64 2.80
C ILE A 34 14.44 2.74 1.99
N LYS A 35 13.87 3.09 0.83
CA LYS A 35 14.43 4.10 -0.07
C LYS A 35 13.41 5.21 -0.33
N PRO A 36 13.86 6.48 -0.48
CA PRO A 36 12.99 7.54 -0.94
C PRO A 36 12.46 7.20 -2.34
N VAL A 37 11.22 7.59 -2.60
CA VAL A 37 10.59 7.44 -3.92
C VAL A 37 10.58 8.79 -4.62
N ASN A 38 10.82 8.78 -5.93
CA ASN A 38 10.52 9.95 -6.75
C ASN A 38 9.01 10.26 -6.65
N PRO A 39 8.60 11.49 -6.28
CA PRO A 39 7.20 11.86 -6.09
C PRO A 39 6.27 11.45 -7.24
N GLN A 40 6.72 11.60 -8.49
CA GLN A 40 5.94 11.26 -9.68
C GLN A 40 5.73 9.74 -9.79
N MET A 41 6.76 8.96 -9.45
CA MET A 41 6.68 7.50 -9.43
C MET A 41 5.80 6.99 -8.28
N ALA A 42 5.85 7.61 -7.09
CA ALA A 42 4.97 7.24 -5.99
C ALA A 42 3.51 7.47 -6.36
N PHE A 43 3.19 8.62 -6.96
CA PHE A 43 1.83 8.93 -7.36
C PHE A 43 1.31 7.94 -8.42
N ALA A 44 2.12 7.65 -9.44
CA ALA A 44 1.77 6.66 -10.46
C ALA A 44 1.55 5.26 -9.87
N ALA A 45 2.41 4.84 -8.93
CA ALA A 45 2.27 3.58 -8.23
C ALA A 45 1.00 3.54 -7.36
N LEU A 46 0.69 4.62 -6.65
CA LEU A 46 -0.51 4.74 -5.83
C LEU A 46 -1.78 4.58 -6.65
N VAL A 47 -1.90 5.31 -7.77
CA VAL A 47 -3.06 5.20 -8.68
C VAL A 47 -3.17 3.78 -9.26
N ARG A 48 -2.04 3.18 -9.63
CA ARG A 48 -2.01 1.83 -10.21
C ARG A 48 -2.39 0.73 -9.21
N HIS A 49 -2.02 0.86 -7.94
CA HIS A 49 -2.16 -0.21 -6.95
C HIS A 49 -3.44 -0.14 -6.12
N THR A 50 -4.16 0.97 -6.15
CA THR A 50 -5.38 1.16 -5.34
C THR A 50 -6.66 0.75 -6.05
N ARG A 51 -6.62 0.47 -7.36
CA ARG A 51 -7.76 -0.09 -8.09
C ARG A 51 -7.31 -1.06 -9.18
N GLU A 52 -8.03 -2.18 -9.28
CA GLU A 52 -7.98 -3.02 -10.48
C GLU A 52 -8.44 -2.22 -11.70
N THR A 53 -7.92 -2.59 -12.86
CA THR A 53 -8.10 -2.07 -14.23
C THR A 53 -9.54 -1.88 -14.72
N GLN A 54 -10.57 -2.04 -13.88
CA GLN A 54 -11.99 -1.99 -14.23
C GLN A 54 -12.57 -0.56 -14.37
N ILE A 55 -11.79 0.49 -14.09
CA ILE A 55 -12.27 1.90 -14.16
C ILE A 55 -12.29 2.48 -15.58
N LEU A 56 -11.91 1.72 -16.61
CA LEU A 56 -11.91 2.25 -17.99
C LEU A 56 -13.32 2.66 -18.50
N ASN A 57 -14.38 2.37 -17.75
CA ASN A 57 -15.76 2.58 -18.17
C ASN A 57 -16.50 3.76 -17.49
N ALA A 58 -15.89 4.51 -16.55
CA ALA A 58 -16.60 5.57 -15.80
C ALA A 58 -15.69 6.80 -15.48
N PRO A 59 -15.71 7.86 -16.32
CA PRO A 59 -14.82 9.01 -16.20
C PRO A 59 -14.88 9.76 -14.86
N GLU A 60 -16.08 9.92 -14.28
CA GLU A 60 -16.25 10.62 -13.00
C GLU A 60 -15.62 9.86 -11.83
N ILE A 61 -15.65 8.53 -11.88
CA ILE A 61 -15.03 7.68 -10.86
C ILE A 61 -13.49 7.77 -10.96
N VAL A 62 -12.95 7.82 -12.19
CA VAL A 62 -11.51 8.04 -12.42
C VAL A 62 -11.09 9.38 -11.82
N LYS A 63 -11.84 10.45 -12.10
CA LYS A 63 -11.52 11.81 -11.62
C LYS A 63 -11.54 11.88 -10.09
N ALA A 64 -12.59 11.38 -9.45
CA ALA A 64 -12.69 11.35 -8.00
C ALA A 64 -11.54 10.54 -7.37
N HIS A 65 -11.18 9.42 -7.96
CA HIS A 65 -10.09 8.58 -7.49
C HIS A 65 -8.72 9.28 -7.60
N VAL A 66 -8.43 9.91 -8.73
CA VAL A 66 -7.19 10.69 -8.92
C VAL A 66 -7.09 11.81 -7.88
N GLN A 67 -8.20 12.49 -7.58
CA GLN A 67 -8.26 13.52 -6.54
C GLN A 67 -7.97 12.95 -5.14
N GLN A 68 -8.52 11.77 -4.82
CA GLN A 68 -8.23 11.08 -3.54
C GLN A 68 -6.75 10.70 -3.42
N CYS A 69 -6.16 10.14 -4.49
CA CYS A 69 -4.73 9.83 -4.53
C CYS A 69 -3.89 11.10 -4.34
N ALA A 70 -4.30 12.23 -4.93
CA ALA A 70 -3.57 13.49 -4.81
C ALA A 70 -3.65 14.08 -3.39
N ALA A 71 -4.80 13.97 -2.73
CA ALA A 71 -4.96 14.38 -1.34
C ALA A 71 -4.05 13.53 -0.42
N LEU A 72 -4.11 12.20 -0.57
CA LEU A 72 -3.27 11.28 0.20
C LEU A 72 -1.77 11.53 -0.01
N PHE A 73 -1.37 11.82 -1.25
CA PHE A 73 0.03 12.08 -1.59
C PHE A 73 0.59 13.34 -0.93
N LYS A 74 -0.26 14.33 -0.65
CA LYS A 74 0.15 15.56 0.07
C LYS A 74 0.33 15.33 1.56
N GLU A 75 -0.43 14.42 2.14
CA GLU A 75 -0.50 14.22 3.60
C GLU A 75 0.44 13.13 4.11
N VAL A 76 0.78 12.15 3.27
CA VAL A 76 1.51 10.94 3.69
C VAL A 76 2.83 10.80 2.94
N LYS A 77 3.88 10.37 3.65
CA LYS A 77 5.20 10.10 3.04
C LYS A 77 5.23 8.73 2.37
N PHE A 78 5.89 8.65 1.21
CA PHE A 78 6.01 7.43 0.42
C PHE A 78 7.45 6.96 0.33
N PHE A 79 7.64 5.65 0.44
CA PHE A 79 8.95 5.00 0.36
C PHE A 79 8.86 3.70 -0.42
N TYR A 80 9.96 3.25 -1.00
CA TYR A 80 10.11 1.87 -1.42
C TYR A 80 10.53 1.05 -0.22
N LEU A 81 9.82 -0.05 0.02
CA LEU A 81 10.28 -1.13 0.88
C LEU A 81 10.80 -2.25 -0.02
N VAL A 82 12.10 -2.22 -0.26
CA VAL A 82 12.79 -3.29 -0.97
C VAL A 82 12.88 -4.45 0.00
N ARG A 83 12.34 -5.61 -0.39
CA ARG A 83 12.36 -6.82 0.41
C ARG A 83 13.11 -7.93 -0.30
N ARG A 84 13.95 -8.63 0.45
CA ARG A 84 14.45 -9.94 0.07
C ARG A 84 13.30 -10.97 0.14
N PRO A 85 13.13 -11.84 -0.86
CA PRO A 85 12.14 -12.92 -0.78
C PRO A 85 12.57 -13.95 0.27
N GLY A 86 11.59 -14.53 0.97
CA GLY A 86 11.79 -15.50 2.05
C GLY A 86 10.83 -15.23 3.21
N LEU A 87 10.24 -16.26 3.80
CA LEU A 87 9.36 -16.12 4.96
C LEU A 87 10.20 -15.91 6.24
N GLU A 88 11.36 -16.53 6.29
CA GLU A 88 12.40 -16.38 7.31
C GLU A 88 12.92 -14.94 7.43
N GLU A 89 12.71 -14.13 6.39
CA GLU A 89 13.12 -12.74 6.34
C GLU A 89 12.07 -11.76 6.89
N LEU A 90 10.83 -12.21 7.12
CA LEU A 90 9.74 -11.36 7.62
C LEU A 90 10.07 -10.64 8.93
N PRO A 91 10.68 -11.28 9.95
CA PRO A 91 11.01 -10.59 11.20
C PRO A 91 11.93 -9.38 10.97
N LYS A 92 12.92 -9.51 10.08
CA LYS A 92 13.87 -8.43 9.76
C LYS A 92 13.17 -7.26 9.06
N ILE A 93 12.20 -7.55 8.19
CA ILE A 93 11.38 -6.52 7.53
C ILE A 93 10.54 -5.76 8.56
N VAL A 94 9.93 -6.47 9.52
CA VAL A 94 9.13 -5.83 10.58
C VAL A 94 10.00 -4.88 11.39
N THR A 95 11.14 -5.33 11.90
CA THR A 95 12.09 -4.47 12.64
C THR A 95 12.54 -3.27 11.83
N LEU A 96 12.81 -3.42 10.53
CA LEU A 96 13.19 -2.32 9.65
C LEU A 96 12.08 -1.26 9.55
N VAL A 97 10.81 -1.67 9.48
CA VAL A 97 9.67 -0.75 9.41
C VAL A 97 9.44 -0.07 10.76
N GLU A 98 9.53 -0.80 11.87
CA GLU A 98 9.39 -0.27 13.23
C GLU A 98 10.43 0.80 13.51
N ASN A 99 11.72 0.50 13.30
CA ASN A 99 12.81 1.45 13.49
C ASN A 99 12.68 2.69 12.61
N HIS A 100 12.12 2.54 11.40
CA HIS A 100 11.90 3.70 10.55
C HIS A 100 10.80 4.58 11.16
N LEU A 101 9.74 4.00 11.73
CA LEU A 101 8.55 4.72 12.23
C LEU A 101 8.79 5.54 13.49
N GLU A 102 9.80 5.19 14.29
CA GLU A 102 10.34 6.01 15.38
C GLU A 102 10.89 7.35 14.87
#